data_AF-A0A7H8JTH0-F1
#
_entry.id   AF-A0A7H8JTH0-F1
#
_cell.length_a   1.000
_cell.length_b   1.000
_cell.length_c   1.000
_cell.angle_alpha   90.00
_cell.angle_beta   90.00
_cell.angle_gamma   90.00
#
_symmetry.space_group_name_H-M   'P 1'
#
loop_
_entity.id
_entity.type
_entity.pdbx_description
1 polymer ?
#
loop_
_entity_poly.entity_id
_entity_poly.type
_entity_poly.pdbx_seq_one_letter_code
_entity_poly.pdbx_strand_id
1 'polypeptide(L)'
;MRTNGGAFRRSVLARKVLPVAVATGIGIAGLTACSGDDGGDKAGKAGKAGSDKVASSDDAKSRNTKADAKPAGDIVKTAAGAEFPTWGTRWVVHATPDINSASVGMINKGAPGQDRIIADHQVNTGRKVCEGNACSTYMAHITGPVSGYLSVVAVDIPQDSLPGVPVQGDGGPPPGQPGGSREEALKRAAGWLTANGGAQVPYSQGKVWKDGYRQDCSGYVSMALGLGAPGTNTVGLTSPAITKPIPVNDLRPGDLLIDADGNSNTRHVVMFEKWDNPAHTSYTAFEQRGGHGTDHRSLTYGLNNNVYKAYRPLKFND
;
A
#
# COMPACT_ATOMS: atom_id res chain seq x y z
N MET A 1 7.07 -70.88 -7.31
CA MET A 1 5.79 -71.39 -7.85
C MET A 1 4.72 -71.22 -6.78
N ARG A 2 3.58 -70.65 -7.16
CA ARG A 2 2.30 -70.49 -6.45
C ARG A 2 2.09 -69.30 -5.50
N THR A 3 0.97 -68.65 -5.83
CA THR A 3 0.28 -67.45 -5.37
C THR A 3 -0.60 -67.69 -4.15
N ASN A 4 -0.92 -66.61 -3.41
CA ASN A 4 -2.26 -66.19 -2.95
C ASN A 4 -2.05 -65.00 -1.98
N GLY A 5 -2.69 -63.84 -2.08
CA GLY A 5 -4.06 -63.56 -2.54
C GLY A 5 -4.96 -63.37 -1.32
N GLY A 6 -4.89 -62.22 -0.66
CA GLY A 6 -5.68 -61.91 0.54
C GLY A 6 -6.13 -60.45 0.55
N ALA A 7 -7.40 -60.23 0.22
CA ALA A 7 -8.07 -58.94 0.17
C ALA A 7 -8.43 -58.44 1.58
N PHE A 8 -8.16 -57.18 1.90
CA PHE A 8 -8.75 -56.48 3.04
C PHE A 8 -9.54 -55.26 2.56
N ARG A 9 -10.86 -55.33 2.75
CA ARG A 9 -11.83 -54.27 2.49
C ARG A 9 -11.62 -53.13 3.49
N ARG A 10 -11.53 -51.88 3.00
CA ARG A 10 -11.64 -50.67 3.84
C ARG A 10 -12.98 -50.00 3.58
N SER A 11 -13.76 -49.91 4.66
CA SER A 11 -15.09 -49.32 4.74
C SER A 11 -15.04 -47.81 4.50
N VAL A 12 -15.92 -47.33 3.61
CA VAL A 12 -16.12 -45.89 3.33
C VAL A 12 -17.04 -45.30 4.40
N LEU A 13 -16.54 -44.34 5.17
CA LEU A 13 -17.34 -43.53 6.09
C LEU A 13 -17.99 -42.37 5.30
N ALA A 14 -19.30 -42.47 5.09
CA ALA A 14 -20.12 -41.41 4.51
C ALA A 14 -20.28 -40.24 5.51
N ARG A 15 -19.82 -39.04 5.12
CA ARG A 15 -20.12 -37.79 5.83
C ARG A 15 -21.53 -37.31 5.45
N LYS A 16 -22.44 -37.28 6.42
CA LYS A 16 -23.73 -36.57 6.32
C LYS A 16 -23.47 -35.06 6.39
N VAL A 17 -23.90 -34.33 5.36
CA VAL A 17 -23.98 -32.87 5.31
C VAL A 17 -25.45 -32.50 5.53
N LEU A 18 -25.73 -31.68 6.54
CA LEU A 18 -27.04 -31.04 6.73
C LEU A 18 -27.06 -29.68 6.01
N PRO A 19 -28.13 -29.32 5.28
CA PRO A 19 -28.27 -28.01 4.67
C PRO A 19 -28.81 -26.98 5.68
N VAL A 20 -28.20 -25.80 5.72
CA VAL A 20 -28.77 -24.61 6.38
C VAL A 20 -29.60 -23.86 5.34
N ALA A 21 -30.87 -23.66 5.66
CA ALA A 21 -31.83 -22.92 4.86
C ALA A 21 -31.55 -21.39 4.92
N VAL A 22 -31.57 -20.74 3.75
CA VAL A 22 -31.58 -19.28 3.62
C VAL A 22 -33.04 -18.85 3.50
N ALA A 23 -33.53 -18.06 4.46
CA ALA A 23 -34.83 -17.42 4.38
C ALA A 23 -34.66 -15.99 3.83
N THR A 24 -35.17 -15.77 2.63
CA THR A 24 -35.43 -14.45 2.05
C THR A 24 -36.67 -13.83 2.68
N GLY A 25 -36.57 -12.59 3.17
CA GLY A 25 -37.69 -11.79 3.63
C GLY A 25 -37.60 -10.37 3.10
N ILE A 26 -38.46 -10.06 2.15
CA ILE A 26 -38.75 -8.72 1.61
C ILE A 26 -39.59 -7.95 2.65
N GLY A 27 -39.32 -6.66 2.82
CA GLY A 27 -40.20 -5.76 3.57
C GLY A 27 -39.92 -4.28 3.24
N ILE A 28 -40.81 -3.70 2.43
CA ILE A 28 -40.88 -2.27 2.08
C ILE A 28 -42.01 -1.66 2.92
N ALA A 29 -41.74 -0.58 3.65
CA ALA A 29 -42.67 0.45 4.15
C ALA A 29 -41.82 1.44 4.95
N GLY A 30 -42.01 2.75 4.98
CA GLY A 30 -43.05 3.64 4.52
C GLY A 30 -42.76 4.99 5.20
N LEU A 31 -42.97 6.09 4.47
CA LEU A 31 -42.86 7.47 4.95
C LEU A 31 -43.80 7.72 6.13
N THR A 32 -43.36 8.48 7.15
CA THR A 32 -44.22 9.37 7.95
C THR A 32 -43.34 10.45 8.59
N ALA A 33 -43.68 11.70 8.28
CA ALA A 33 -43.19 12.91 8.92
C ALA A 33 -43.86 13.12 10.29
N CYS A 34 -43.18 13.79 11.22
CA CYS A 34 -43.80 14.66 12.24
C CYS A 34 -42.74 15.58 12.87
N SER A 35 -43.17 16.81 13.11
CA SER A 35 -42.47 18.05 13.46
C SER A 35 -42.10 18.20 14.95
N GLY A 36 -41.34 19.27 15.26
CA GLY A 36 -41.11 19.85 16.60
C GLY A 36 -39.66 20.35 16.76
N ASP A 37 -39.24 21.57 16.40
CA ASP A 37 -39.54 22.94 16.86
C ASP A 37 -38.69 23.43 18.06
N ASP A 38 -38.46 24.75 18.08
CA ASP A 38 -37.68 25.63 19.00
C ASP A 38 -36.19 25.88 18.61
N GLY A 39 -35.71 27.10 18.30
CA GLY A 39 -36.29 28.45 18.29
C GLY A 39 -35.18 29.53 18.26
N GLY A 40 -35.45 30.66 17.58
CA GLY A 40 -34.84 32.00 17.77
C GLY A 40 -33.39 32.22 17.27
N ASP A 41 -32.97 33.29 16.59
CA ASP A 41 -33.53 34.64 16.46
C ASP A 41 -32.84 35.42 15.28
N LYS A 42 -33.65 36.22 14.55
CA LYS A 42 -33.43 37.54 13.89
C LYS A 42 -32.23 37.75 12.93
N ALA A 43 -32.43 37.89 11.61
CA ALA A 43 -33.01 39.00 10.83
C ALA A 43 -32.04 40.17 10.49
N GLY A 44 -31.85 40.47 9.19
CA GLY A 44 -31.21 41.74 8.76
C GLY A 44 -30.74 41.90 7.30
N LYS A 45 -31.69 42.08 6.36
CA LYS A 45 -31.67 42.92 5.13
C LYS A 45 -30.46 43.01 4.15
N ALA A 46 -30.77 42.58 2.92
CA ALA A 46 -30.58 43.13 1.56
C ALA A 46 -29.85 44.48 1.27
N GLY A 47 -29.17 44.50 0.10
CA GLY A 47 -28.87 45.68 -0.76
C GLY A 47 -27.53 45.54 -1.51
N LYS A 48 -27.43 45.05 -2.76
CA LYS A 48 -27.69 45.65 -4.10
C LYS A 48 -26.59 46.60 -4.66
N ALA A 49 -25.89 46.10 -5.69
CA ALA A 49 -25.41 46.71 -6.96
C ALA A 49 -24.43 47.91 -7.03
N GLY A 50 -23.57 47.82 -8.06
CA GLY A 50 -22.98 48.93 -8.84
C GLY A 50 -21.44 49.01 -8.76
N SER A 51 -20.67 48.44 -9.70
CA SER A 51 -20.23 49.01 -11.00
C SER A 51 -19.34 50.27 -10.89
N ASP A 52 -18.05 50.18 -11.26
CA ASP A 52 -17.50 50.91 -12.43
C ASP A 52 -15.99 50.71 -12.68
N LYS A 53 -15.67 50.49 -13.97
CA LYS A 53 -14.55 50.98 -14.82
C LYS A 53 -13.10 50.92 -14.31
N VAL A 54 -12.21 50.14 -14.95
CA VAL A 54 -11.46 50.43 -16.20
C VAL A 54 -10.67 51.75 -16.16
N ALA A 55 -9.34 51.62 -16.08
CA ALA A 55 -8.38 52.47 -16.80
C ALA A 55 -7.05 51.72 -16.98
N SER A 56 -6.69 51.51 -18.25
CA SER A 56 -5.36 51.11 -18.72
C SER A 56 -4.49 52.36 -18.85
N SER A 57 -3.18 52.25 -18.61
CA SER A 57 -2.17 52.93 -19.43
C SER A 57 -0.77 52.42 -19.09
N ASP A 58 -0.03 52.25 -20.17
CA ASP A 58 1.35 51.81 -20.30
C ASP A 58 2.34 52.71 -19.56
N ASP A 59 3.49 52.14 -19.15
CA ASP A 59 4.78 52.70 -19.57
C ASP A 59 5.95 51.78 -19.21
N ALA A 60 6.72 51.46 -20.24
CA ALA A 60 7.96 50.71 -20.17
C ALA A 60 9.09 51.58 -19.59
N LYS A 61 9.86 51.04 -18.63
CA LYS A 61 11.26 51.44 -18.46
C LYS A 61 12.12 50.33 -17.87
N SER A 62 12.96 49.80 -18.77
CA SER A 62 14.18 49.04 -18.55
C SER A 62 14.86 49.30 -17.20
N ARG A 63 15.05 48.24 -16.41
CA ARG A 63 16.20 48.12 -15.49
C ARG A 63 16.80 46.73 -15.61
N ASN A 64 18.00 46.74 -16.14
CA ASN A 64 18.95 45.66 -16.25
C ASN A 64 19.44 45.31 -14.83
N THR A 65 19.02 44.16 -14.30
CA THR A 65 19.68 43.52 -13.15
C THR A 65 20.04 42.09 -13.54
N LYS A 66 21.33 41.92 -13.79
CA LYS A 66 22.04 40.66 -13.95
C LYS A 66 21.74 39.78 -12.72
N ALA A 67 20.82 38.82 -12.88
CA ALA A 67 20.59 37.77 -11.90
C ALA A 67 21.41 36.56 -12.33
N ASP A 68 22.33 36.14 -11.46
CA ASP A 68 23.16 34.97 -11.65
C ASP A 68 22.28 33.73 -11.87
N ALA A 69 22.31 33.21 -13.10
CA ALA A 69 21.71 31.95 -13.46
C ALA A 69 22.49 30.83 -12.75
N LYS A 70 21.90 30.30 -11.68
CA LYS A 70 22.31 29.00 -11.11
C LYS A 70 22.06 27.94 -12.19
N PRO A 71 23.08 27.16 -12.60
CA PRO A 71 22.89 26.16 -13.64
C PRO A 71 21.84 25.15 -13.20
N ALA A 72 20.95 24.81 -14.15
CA ALA A 72 19.96 23.75 -13.99
C ALA A 72 20.65 22.49 -13.47
N GLY A 73 20.18 21.99 -12.34
CA GLY A 73 20.68 20.76 -11.75
C GLY A 73 20.57 19.63 -12.76
N ASP A 74 21.67 18.88 -12.90
CA ASP A 74 21.80 17.75 -13.77
C ASP A 74 20.59 16.80 -13.64
N ILE A 75 19.96 16.51 -14.78
CA ILE A 75 18.93 15.49 -14.89
C ILE A 75 19.59 14.15 -14.56
N VAL A 76 19.37 13.68 -13.33
CA VAL A 76 19.73 12.33 -12.91
C VAL A 76 18.87 11.36 -13.71
N LYS A 77 19.56 10.52 -14.50
CA LYS A 77 19.09 9.30 -15.19
C LYS A 77 17.66 8.89 -14.84
N THR A 78 16.78 9.02 -15.84
CA THR A 78 15.42 8.48 -15.91
C THR A 78 15.41 7.05 -15.38
N ALA A 79 14.74 6.83 -14.24
CA ALA A 79 14.36 5.49 -13.83
C ALA A 79 13.49 4.91 -14.94
N ALA A 80 13.71 3.65 -15.33
CA ALA A 80 12.85 2.98 -16.31
C ALA A 80 11.42 2.98 -15.74
N GLY A 81 10.53 3.74 -16.36
CA GLY A 81 9.18 3.96 -15.84
C GLY A 81 8.45 2.64 -15.65
N ALA A 82 7.63 2.56 -14.60
CA ALA A 82 6.82 1.39 -14.31
C ALA A 82 5.54 1.43 -15.15
N GLU A 83 5.16 0.28 -15.69
CA GLU A 83 3.98 0.15 -16.53
C GLU A 83 2.75 -0.20 -15.69
N PHE A 84 1.64 0.51 -15.89
CA PHE A 84 0.42 0.31 -15.13
C PHE A 84 -0.83 0.22 -16.02
N PRO A 85 -1.77 -0.68 -15.70
CA PRO A 85 -3.12 -0.61 -16.26
C PRO A 85 -3.86 0.62 -15.72
N THR A 86 -4.73 1.17 -16.54
CA THR A 86 -5.62 2.27 -16.16
C THR A 86 -7.04 1.76 -16.02
N TRP A 87 -7.83 2.27 -15.08
CA TRP A 87 -9.26 1.94 -14.96
C TRP A 87 -10.12 3.11 -15.40
N GLY A 88 -11.45 3.00 -15.30
CA GLY A 88 -12.36 4.05 -15.77
C GLY A 88 -12.26 4.31 -17.27
N THR A 89 -12.93 5.35 -17.74
CA THR A 89 -12.88 5.76 -19.16
C THR A 89 -12.64 7.25 -19.25
N ARG A 90 -11.87 7.66 -20.27
CA ARG A 90 -11.66 9.07 -20.68
C ARG A 90 -10.87 9.91 -19.68
N TRP A 91 -9.75 9.39 -19.20
CA TRP A 91 -8.87 10.15 -18.33
C TRP A 91 -8.10 11.22 -19.07
N VAL A 92 -8.20 12.47 -18.61
CA VAL A 92 -7.48 13.61 -19.18
C VAL A 92 -6.04 13.60 -18.67
N VAL A 93 -5.10 13.73 -19.61
CA VAL A 93 -3.68 13.94 -19.31
C VAL A 93 -3.44 15.45 -19.31
N HIS A 94 -2.85 15.94 -18.23
CA HIS A 94 -2.62 17.34 -17.96
C HIS A 94 -1.18 17.76 -18.27
N ALA A 95 -0.97 18.99 -18.73
CA ALA A 95 0.35 19.50 -19.07
C ALA A 95 1.28 19.63 -17.85
N THR A 96 0.70 19.89 -16.67
CA THR A 96 1.41 20.09 -15.40
C THR A 96 0.74 19.27 -14.29
N PRO A 97 1.33 19.11 -13.09
CA PRO A 97 0.71 18.40 -11.96
C PRO A 97 -0.40 19.25 -11.31
N ASP A 98 -1.31 19.77 -12.12
CA ASP A 98 -2.52 20.48 -11.75
C ASP A 98 -3.65 20.02 -12.67
N ILE A 99 -4.75 19.55 -12.07
CA ILE A 99 -5.96 19.12 -12.78
C ILE A 99 -6.65 20.25 -13.56
N ASN A 100 -6.33 21.51 -13.24
CA ASN A 100 -6.84 22.68 -13.97
C ASN A 100 -5.92 23.10 -15.13
N SER A 101 -4.77 22.43 -15.31
CA SER A 101 -3.86 22.74 -16.40
C SER A 101 -4.37 22.22 -17.75
N ALA A 102 -3.79 22.75 -18.83
CA ALA A 102 -4.18 22.40 -20.18
C ALA A 102 -4.12 20.88 -20.43
N SER A 103 -5.15 20.36 -21.10
CA SER A 103 -5.19 18.96 -21.54
C SER A 103 -4.18 18.74 -22.67
N VAL A 104 -3.29 17.78 -22.51
CA VAL A 104 -2.30 17.35 -23.53
C VAL A 104 -2.66 16.03 -24.18
N GLY A 105 -3.66 15.33 -23.66
CA GLY A 105 -4.21 14.13 -24.29
C GLY A 105 -5.23 13.43 -23.41
N MET A 106 -5.61 12.22 -23.83
CA MET A 106 -6.60 11.41 -23.13
C MET A 106 -6.26 9.92 -23.24
N ILE A 107 -6.49 9.20 -22.15
CA ILE A 107 -6.24 7.76 -21.98
C ILE A 107 -7.56 7.04 -21.68
N ASN A 108 -7.66 5.75 -22.01
CA ASN A 108 -8.86 4.92 -21.97
C ASN A 108 -10.05 5.55 -22.71
N LYS A 109 -9.83 5.92 -23.98
CA LYS A 109 -10.87 6.61 -24.78
C LYS A 109 -12.13 5.77 -25.02
N GLY A 110 -12.01 4.43 -25.01
CA GLY A 110 -13.09 3.51 -25.37
C GLY A 110 -13.55 2.57 -24.25
N ALA A 111 -12.63 2.00 -23.46
CA ALA A 111 -12.95 1.12 -22.34
C ALA A 111 -11.82 1.11 -21.28
N PRO A 112 -12.11 0.73 -20.01
CA PRO A 112 -11.09 0.55 -18.98
C PRO A 112 -10.03 -0.47 -19.38
N GLY A 113 -8.79 -0.27 -18.95
CA GLY A 113 -7.69 -1.20 -19.13
C GLY A 113 -7.15 -1.32 -20.56
N GLN A 114 -7.65 -0.51 -21.50
CA GLN A 114 -7.18 -0.55 -22.90
C GLN A 114 -5.79 0.06 -23.06
N ASP A 115 -5.51 1.13 -22.33
CA ASP A 115 -4.21 1.79 -22.39
C ASP A 115 -3.36 1.42 -21.18
N ARG A 116 -2.10 1.05 -21.45
CA ARG A 116 -1.06 0.90 -20.41
C ARG A 116 -0.25 2.17 -20.37
N ILE A 117 -0.07 2.72 -19.18
CA ILE A 117 0.73 3.93 -18.96
C ILE A 117 2.10 3.56 -18.44
N ILE A 118 3.11 4.34 -18.81
CA ILE A 118 4.46 4.23 -18.25
C ILE A 118 4.69 5.46 -17.38
N ALA A 119 4.79 5.28 -16.06
CA ALA A 119 5.04 6.35 -15.12
C ALA A 119 6.48 6.33 -14.61
N ASP A 120 7.17 7.47 -14.66
CA ASP A 120 8.57 7.61 -14.25
C ASP A 120 8.73 8.31 -12.91
N HIS A 121 7.82 9.22 -12.55
CA HIS A 121 7.72 9.86 -11.24
C HIS A 121 6.27 10.27 -10.93
N GLN A 122 6.01 10.69 -9.72
CA GLN A 122 4.72 11.21 -9.26
C GLN A 122 4.92 12.50 -8.47
N VAL A 123 3.87 13.29 -8.28
CA VAL A 123 3.91 14.57 -7.56
C VAL A 123 2.77 14.59 -6.55
N ASN A 124 3.06 14.89 -5.29
CA ASN A 124 2.01 15.19 -4.32
C ASN A 124 1.52 16.61 -4.55
N THR A 125 0.31 16.76 -5.08
CA THR A 125 -0.27 18.07 -5.39
C THR A 125 -0.91 18.74 -4.17
N GLY A 126 -1.12 17.97 -3.09
CA GLY A 126 -1.95 18.38 -1.95
C GLY A 126 -3.43 18.58 -2.28
N ARG A 127 -3.84 18.40 -3.55
CA ARG A 127 -5.21 18.55 -4.02
C ARG A 127 -5.84 17.18 -4.21
N LYS A 128 -6.87 16.89 -3.42
CA LYS A 128 -7.57 15.60 -3.47
C LYS A 128 -8.45 15.51 -4.72
N VAL A 129 -8.19 14.52 -5.56
CA VAL A 129 -9.00 14.14 -6.73
C VAL A 129 -9.67 12.81 -6.41
N CYS A 130 -10.96 12.66 -6.70
CA CYS A 130 -11.70 11.42 -6.44
C CYS A 130 -12.47 10.97 -7.67
N GLU A 131 -12.51 9.66 -7.90
CA GLU A 131 -13.45 9.02 -8.82
C GLU A 131 -14.11 7.84 -8.11
N GLY A 132 -15.44 7.83 -8.07
CA GLY A 132 -16.19 6.86 -7.26
C GLY A 132 -15.81 6.92 -5.78
N ASN A 133 -15.32 5.80 -5.24
CA ASN A 133 -14.85 5.67 -3.87
C ASN A 133 -13.32 5.81 -3.71
N ALA A 134 -12.59 5.96 -4.81
CA ALA A 134 -11.15 6.13 -4.81
C ALA A 134 -10.80 7.62 -4.80
N CYS A 135 -9.80 8.00 -4.01
CA CYS A 135 -9.30 9.36 -3.94
C CYS A 135 -7.77 9.35 -3.90
N SER A 136 -7.14 10.34 -4.51
CA SER A 136 -5.71 10.55 -4.39
C SER A 136 -5.32 12.03 -4.37
N THR A 137 -4.24 12.37 -3.67
CA THR A 137 -3.56 13.68 -3.77
C THR A 137 -2.39 13.67 -4.74
N TYR A 138 -2.07 12.53 -5.34
CA TYR A 138 -0.93 12.34 -6.22
C TYR A 138 -1.33 12.36 -7.69
N MET A 139 -0.43 12.91 -8.52
CA MET A 139 -0.48 12.80 -9.96
C MET A 139 0.81 12.13 -10.44
N ALA A 140 0.69 11.08 -11.26
CA ALA A 140 1.79 10.43 -11.92
C ALA A 140 2.18 11.19 -13.18
N HIS A 141 3.46 11.48 -13.36
CA HIS A 141 3.99 11.82 -14.67
C HIS A 141 4.11 10.55 -15.49
N ILE A 142 3.51 10.59 -16.67
CA ILE A 142 3.50 9.49 -17.63
C ILE A 142 4.33 9.90 -18.85
N THR A 143 5.05 8.93 -19.41
CA THR A 143 5.91 9.08 -20.59
C THR A 143 5.35 8.37 -21.82
N GLY A 144 4.32 7.55 -21.63
CA GLY A 144 3.59 6.87 -22.70
C GLY A 144 2.23 6.38 -22.21
N PRO A 145 1.21 6.28 -23.08
CA PRO A 145 1.22 6.57 -24.52
C PRO A 145 1.12 8.07 -24.86
N VAL A 146 0.80 8.91 -23.87
CA VAL A 146 0.84 10.38 -23.93
C VAL A 146 1.76 10.85 -22.83
N SER A 147 2.55 11.89 -23.08
CA SER A 147 3.39 12.50 -22.03
C SER A 147 2.63 13.59 -21.29
N GLY A 148 2.64 13.56 -19.96
CA GLY A 148 2.02 14.56 -19.11
C GLY A 148 1.68 14.00 -17.74
N TYR A 149 0.70 14.58 -17.05
CA TYR A 149 0.32 14.21 -15.69
C TYR A 149 -1.08 13.60 -15.65
N LEU A 150 -1.20 12.47 -14.97
CA LEU A 150 -2.45 11.75 -14.77
C LEU A 150 -2.67 11.55 -13.27
N SER A 151 -3.88 11.73 -12.76
CA SER A 151 -4.13 11.42 -11.35
C SER A 151 -3.89 9.94 -11.08
N VAL A 152 -3.29 9.59 -9.92
CA VAL A 152 -3.07 8.19 -9.54
C VAL A 152 -4.39 7.43 -9.40
N VAL A 153 -5.47 8.14 -9.09
CA VAL A 153 -6.83 7.59 -9.09
C VAL A 153 -7.28 7.11 -10.48
N ALA A 154 -6.56 7.40 -11.57
CA ALA A 154 -6.83 6.84 -12.91
C ALA A 154 -6.13 5.50 -13.17
N VAL A 155 -5.23 5.13 -12.28
CA VAL A 155 -4.41 3.93 -12.38
C VAL A 155 -5.07 2.85 -11.53
N ASP A 156 -5.17 1.62 -12.06
CA ASP A 156 -5.91 0.53 -11.42
C ASP A 156 -5.12 -0.04 -10.24
N ILE A 157 -4.90 0.80 -9.25
CA ILE A 157 -4.17 0.52 -8.02
C ILE A 157 -4.98 1.11 -6.86
N PRO A 158 -5.27 0.34 -5.81
CA PRO A 158 -6.06 0.80 -4.66
C PRO A 158 -5.28 1.76 -3.73
N GLN A 159 -4.19 2.39 -4.20
CA GLN A 159 -3.30 3.21 -3.39
C GLN A 159 -3.37 4.69 -3.78
N ASP A 160 -3.12 5.56 -2.80
CA ASP A 160 -2.96 7.01 -3.00
C ASP A 160 -1.60 7.36 -3.68
N SER A 161 -0.81 6.36 -4.09
CA SER A 161 0.49 6.53 -4.76
C SER A 161 0.84 5.31 -5.58
N LEU A 162 1.66 5.46 -6.62
CA LEU A 162 2.15 4.33 -7.42
C LEU A 162 3.34 3.63 -6.72
N PRO A 163 3.26 2.32 -6.44
CA PRO A 163 4.38 1.56 -5.89
C PRO A 163 5.60 1.62 -6.80
N GLY A 164 6.77 1.96 -6.23
CA GLY A 164 8.04 1.94 -6.96
C GLY A 164 8.28 3.13 -7.89
N VAL A 165 7.36 4.10 -7.97
CA VAL A 165 7.52 5.34 -8.72
C VAL A 165 7.95 6.47 -7.77
N PRO A 166 9.09 7.15 -8.01
CA PRO A 166 9.60 8.20 -7.13
C PRO A 166 8.71 9.46 -7.11
N VAL A 167 8.72 10.24 -6.02
CA VAL A 167 7.98 11.52 -5.90
C VAL A 167 8.89 12.70 -6.25
N GLN A 168 8.43 13.65 -7.07
CA GLN A 168 9.14 14.85 -7.52
C GLN A 168 8.47 16.12 -6.98
N GLY A 169 9.28 17.09 -6.55
CA GLY A 169 8.82 18.42 -6.11
C GLY A 169 8.96 18.70 -4.60
N ASP A 170 9.33 17.69 -3.83
CA ASP A 170 9.34 17.73 -2.37
C ASP A 170 10.61 18.39 -1.78
N GLY A 171 11.56 18.86 -2.61
CA GLY A 171 12.77 19.58 -2.16
C GLY A 171 13.67 18.85 -1.15
N GLY A 172 13.46 17.55 -0.96
CA GLY A 172 14.26 16.67 -0.13
C GLY A 172 14.35 15.30 -0.79
N PRO A 173 15.12 14.36 -0.21
CA PRO A 173 14.86 12.93 -0.44
C PRO A 173 13.36 12.68 -0.30
N PRO A 174 12.76 11.63 -0.92
CA PRO A 174 11.39 11.23 -0.58
C PRO A 174 11.25 11.35 0.93
N PRO A 175 10.18 11.92 1.53
CA PRO A 175 10.06 11.95 2.98
C PRO A 175 10.43 10.55 3.42
N GLY A 176 11.61 10.41 4.01
CA GLY A 176 12.15 9.11 4.36
C GLY A 176 11.09 8.64 5.30
N GLN A 177 10.26 7.67 4.84
CA GLN A 177 9.00 7.40 5.51
C GLN A 177 9.33 7.40 6.99
N PRO A 178 8.72 8.26 7.83
CA PRO A 178 8.95 8.14 9.26
C PRO A 178 8.61 6.68 9.59
N GLY A 179 9.63 5.85 9.83
CA GLY A 179 9.51 4.42 9.63
C GLY A 179 10.68 3.62 9.09
N GLY A 180 11.82 4.23 8.76
CA GLY A 180 12.98 3.52 8.23
C GLY A 180 13.83 2.82 9.28
N SER A 181 13.68 3.10 10.58
CA SER A 181 14.54 2.49 11.59
C SER A 181 14.06 1.10 12.01
N ARG A 182 14.96 0.27 12.55
CA ARG A 182 14.60 -1.03 13.11
C ARG A 182 13.58 -0.91 14.23
N GLU A 183 13.72 0.10 15.09
CA GLU A 183 12.83 0.35 16.22
C GLU A 183 11.41 0.65 15.76
N GLU A 184 11.25 1.43 14.69
CA GLU A 184 9.93 1.74 14.14
C GLU A 184 9.27 0.50 13.54
N ALA A 185 10.06 -0.36 12.87
CA ALA A 185 9.55 -1.62 12.34
C ALA A 185 9.08 -2.57 13.45
N LEU A 186 9.88 -2.71 14.52
CA LEU A 186 9.52 -3.52 15.69
C LEU A 186 8.31 -2.94 16.44
N LYS A 187 8.20 -1.61 16.53
CA LYS A 187 7.03 -0.95 17.12
C LYS A 187 5.75 -1.23 16.32
N ARG A 188 5.82 -1.19 14.99
CA ARG A 188 4.69 -1.60 14.12
C ARG A 188 4.35 -3.07 14.31
N ALA A 189 5.36 -3.94 14.34
CA ALA A 189 5.18 -5.36 14.59
C ALA A 189 4.44 -5.61 15.92
N ALA A 190 4.87 -4.97 17.00
CA ALA A 190 4.24 -5.07 18.31
C ALA A 190 2.79 -4.53 18.32
N GLY A 191 2.47 -3.54 17.48
CA GLY A 191 1.14 -2.92 17.44
C GLY A 191 0.00 -3.91 17.16
N TRP A 192 0.23 -4.94 16.34
CA TRP A 192 -0.79 -5.96 16.06
C TRP A 192 -1.03 -6.95 17.21
N LEU A 193 -0.21 -6.96 18.26
CA LEU A 193 -0.47 -7.79 19.45
C LEU A 193 -1.73 -7.35 20.22
N THR A 194 -2.15 -6.09 20.07
CA THR A 194 -3.29 -5.53 20.80
C THR A 194 -4.28 -4.75 19.93
N ALA A 195 -4.09 -4.72 18.61
CA ALA A 195 -4.88 -3.88 17.70
C ALA A 195 -6.36 -4.31 17.54
N ASN A 196 -6.74 -5.49 18.03
CA ASN A 196 -8.10 -6.03 18.02
C ASN A 196 -8.78 -5.82 19.38
N GLY A 197 -8.99 -4.56 19.77
CA GLY A 197 -9.66 -4.22 21.03
C GLY A 197 -8.90 -4.68 22.27
N GLY A 198 -7.56 -4.65 22.23
CA GLY A 198 -6.69 -5.17 23.29
C GLY A 198 -6.23 -6.61 23.06
N ALA A 199 -6.78 -7.30 22.07
CA ALA A 199 -6.33 -8.63 21.64
C ALA A 199 -5.48 -8.57 20.35
N GLN A 200 -4.82 -9.68 20.04
CA GLN A 200 -4.01 -9.84 18.83
C GLN A 200 -4.85 -9.84 17.56
N VAL A 201 -4.28 -9.35 16.45
CA VAL A 201 -4.91 -9.42 15.13
C VAL A 201 -5.02 -10.90 14.71
N PRO A 202 -6.23 -11.39 14.38
CA PRO A 202 -6.42 -12.79 14.01
C PRO A 202 -5.76 -13.08 12.66
N TYR A 203 -5.24 -14.29 12.51
CA TYR A 203 -4.66 -14.74 11.25
C TYR A 203 -5.73 -15.00 10.20
N SER A 204 -5.48 -14.55 8.97
CA SER A 204 -6.27 -14.95 7.80
C SER A 204 -5.50 -14.74 6.50
N GLN A 205 -5.50 -15.77 5.65
CA GLN A 205 -5.01 -15.70 4.27
C GLN A 205 -5.97 -14.99 3.31
N GLY A 206 -7.22 -14.77 3.72
CA GLY A 206 -8.29 -14.24 2.85
C GLY A 206 -8.85 -12.90 3.30
N LYS A 207 -8.28 -12.27 4.33
CA LYS A 207 -8.78 -11.01 4.89
C LYS A 207 -7.69 -9.96 4.98
N VAL A 208 -8.14 -8.71 4.91
CA VAL A 208 -7.34 -7.51 5.05
C VAL A 208 -7.74 -6.84 6.35
N TRP A 209 -6.75 -6.41 7.13
CA TRP A 209 -6.96 -5.68 8.38
C TRP A 209 -7.33 -4.22 8.11
N LYS A 210 -7.84 -3.51 9.12
CA LYS A 210 -8.32 -2.11 9.00
C LYS A 210 -7.24 -1.10 8.57
N ASP A 211 -5.97 -1.47 8.64
CA ASP A 211 -4.82 -0.69 8.17
C ASP A 211 -4.42 -1.02 6.71
N GLY A 212 -5.19 -1.87 6.03
CA GLY A 212 -5.02 -2.20 4.62
C GLY A 212 -4.12 -3.41 4.33
N TYR A 213 -3.45 -4.00 5.34
CA TYR A 213 -2.55 -5.13 5.13
C TYR A 213 -3.23 -6.50 5.27
N ARG A 214 -2.73 -7.51 4.56
CA ARG A 214 -3.22 -8.88 4.71
C ARG A 214 -2.90 -9.42 6.10
N GLN A 215 -3.82 -10.20 6.67
CA GLN A 215 -3.67 -10.82 7.99
C GLN A 215 -2.86 -12.13 7.96
N ASP A 216 -2.00 -12.32 6.96
CA ASP A 216 -1.08 -13.45 6.84
C ASP A 216 0.35 -13.09 7.25
N CYS A 217 1.24 -14.07 7.27
CA CYS A 217 2.63 -13.91 7.72
C CYS A 217 3.37 -12.80 6.95
N SER A 218 3.28 -12.81 5.63
CA SER A 218 3.98 -11.84 4.76
C SER A 218 3.30 -10.48 4.67
N GLY A 219 1.97 -10.41 4.83
CA GLY A 219 1.22 -9.17 4.96
C GLY A 219 1.55 -8.45 6.26
N TYR A 220 1.66 -9.20 7.36
CA TYR A 220 2.12 -8.68 8.64
C TYR A 220 3.55 -8.13 8.60
N VAL A 221 4.50 -8.86 8.01
CA VAL A 221 5.88 -8.36 7.89
C VAL A 221 5.96 -7.17 6.94
N SER A 222 5.15 -7.15 5.88
CA SER A 222 5.04 -5.97 5.02
C SER A 222 4.53 -4.75 5.80
N MET A 223 3.55 -4.93 6.69
CA MET A 223 3.05 -3.90 7.60
C MET A 223 4.14 -3.43 8.56
N ALA A 224 4.86 -4.36 9.20
CA ALA A 224 5.93 -4.05 10.13
C ALA A 224 7.03 -3.22 9.45
N LEU A 225 7.44 -3.59 8.24
CA LEU A 225 8.42 -2.84 7.44
C LEU A 225 7.87 -1.53 6.84
N GLY A 226 6.57 -1.28 6.96
CA GLY A 226 5.89 -0.14 6.31
C GLY A 226 6.03 -0.17 4.80
N LEU A 227 5.98 -1.36 4.19
CA LEU A 227 5.85 -1.50 2.73
C LEU A 227 4.44 -1.07 2.31
N GLY A 228 4.20 -0.77 1.04
CA GLY A 228 2.83 -0.43 0.60
C GLY A 228 1.82 -1.57 0.86
N ALA A 229 0.64 -1.25 1.38
CA ALA A 229 -0.49 -2.17 1.56
C ALA A 229 -1.03 -2.67 0.21
N PRO A 230 -1.45 -3.95 0.05
CA PRO A 230 -1.69 -4.92 1.10
C PRO A 230 -0.43 -5.71 1.52
N GLY A 231 0.75 -5.28 1.06
CA GLY A 231 2.02 -5.96 1.27
C GLY A 231 2.35 -6.96 0.17
N THR A 232 3.61 -7.41 0.14
CA THR A 232 4.04 -8.47 -0.79
C THR A 232 3.84 -9.85 -0.18
N ASN A 233 4.01 -10.91 -0.97
CA ASN A 233 4.00 -12.29 -0.47
C ASN A 233 5.38 -12.71 0.05
N THR A 234 5.47 -13.89 0.67
CA THR A 234 6.73 -14.38 1.28
C THR A 234 7.90 -14.45 0.29
N VAL A 235 7.66 -14.80 -0.98
CA VAL A 235 8.70 -14.81 -2.01
C VAL A 235 9.09 -13.39 -2.41
N GLY A 236 8.12 -12.49 -2.52
CA GLY A 236 8.40 -11.10 -2.85
C GLY A 236 9.26 -10.40 -1.80
N LEU A 237 9.17 -10.78 -0.53
CA LEU A 237 10.05 -10.29 0.53
C LEU A 237 11.53 -10.65 0.30
N THR A 238 11.85 -11.71 -0.47
CA THR A 238 13.24 -12.06 -0.82
C THR A 238 13.76 -11.27 -2.02
N SER A 239 12.97 -10.37 -2.60
CA SER A 239 13.40 -9.53 -3.71
C SER A 239 14.61 -8.68 -3.32
N PRO A 240 15.64 -8.57 -4.18
CA PRO A 240 16.80 -7.71 -3.93
C PRO A 240 16.44 -6.21 -3.88
N ALA A 241 15.20 -5.82 -4.21
CA ALA A 241 14.70 -4.47 -4.00
C ALA A 241 14.24 -4.22 -2.55
N ILE A 242 13.97 -5.28 -1.77
CA ILE A 242 13.39 -5.21 -0.42
C ILE A 242 14.39 -5.68 0.62
N THR A 243 15.05 -6.81 0.39
CA THR A 243 15.98 -7.42 1.34
C THR A 243 17.27 -7.90 0.66
N LYS A 244 18.29 -8.15 1.48
CA LYS A 244 19.50 -8.88 1.09
C LYS A 244 19.74 -10.07 2.01
N PRO A 245 20.26 -11.21 1.51
CA PRO A 245 20.61 -12.33 2.37
C PRO A 245 21.73 -11.97 3.35
N ILE A 246 21.71 -12.56 4.53
CA ILE A 246 22.75 -12.42 5.57
C ILE A 246 23.02 -13.78 6.24
N PRO A 247 24.19 -13.96 6.88
CA PRO A 247 24.39 -15.07 7.80
C PRO A 247 23.41 -14.99 8.98
N VAL A 248 22.86 -16.14 9.42
CA VAL A 248 21.92 -16.20 10.55
C VAL A 248 22.56 -15.65 11.83
N ASN A 249 23.85 -15.89 12.04
CA ASN A 249 24.56 -15.37 13.22
C ASN A 249 24.70 -13.84 13.24
N ASP A 250 24.47 -13.18 12.09
CA ASP A 250 24.55 -11.72 11.96
C ASP A 250 23.19 -11.04 12.16
N LEU A 251 22.15 -11.79 12.55
CA LEU A 251 20.82 -11.26 12.80
C LEU A 251 20.85 -10.09 13.79
N ARG A 252 20.13 -9.04 13.41
CA ARG A 252 19.88 -7.83 14.19
C ARG A 252 18.38 -7.60 14.31
N PRO A 253 17.92 -6.88 15.36
CA PRO A 253 16.50 -6.54 15.52
C PRO A 253 15.89 -5.98 14.21
N GLY A 254 14.74 -6.50 13.78
CA GLY A 254 14.08 -6.14 12.53
C GLY A 254 14.49 -6.97 11.30
N ASP A 255 15.56 -7.77 11.36
CA ASP A 255 15.91 -8.71 10.28
C ASP A 255 14.87 -9.83 10.19
N LEU A 256 14.80 -10.49 9.04
CA LEU A 256 13.77 -11.48 8.72
C LEU A 256 14.38 -12.87 8.63
N LEU A 257 13.63 -13.88 9.06
CA LEU A 257 13.85 -15.26 8.65
C LEU A 257 12.70 -15.69 7.75
N ILE A 258 13.04 -16.05 6.52
CA ILE A 258 12.07 -16.32 5.45
C ILE A 258 12.21 -17.77 4.99
N ASP A 259 11.13 -18.53 5.11
CA ASP A 259 10.90 -19.76 4.36
C ASP A 259 10.09 -19.40 3.10
N ALA A 260 10.81 -19.22 1.98
CA ALA A 260 10.22 -18.92 0.69
C ALA A 260 9.90 -20.19 -0.13
N ASP A 261 10.28 -21.36 0.36
CA ASP A 261 10.15 -22.61 -0.36
C ASP A 261 8.75 -23.22 -0.12
N GLY A 262 8.18 -23.90 -1.12
CA GLY A 262 6.83 -24.50 -1.05
C GLY A 262 5.68 -23.58 -1.53
N ASN A 263 4.50 -23.71 -0.93
CA ASN A 263 3.25 -23.05 -1.36
C ASN A 263 2.71 -22.04 -0.32
N SER A 264 1.58 -21.39 -0.61
CA SER A 264 0.97 -20.37 0.25
C SER A 264 0.66 -20.83 1.67
N ASN A 265 0.56 -22.15 1.92
CA ASN A 265 0.29 -22.73 3.23
C ASN A 265 1.55 -23.21 3.97
N THR A 266 2.68 -23.34 3.27
CA THR A 266 3.94 -23.84 3.88
C THR A 266 4.98 -22.74 4.05
N ARG A 267 4.94 -21.71 3.21
CA ARG A 267 5.82 -20.54 3.32
C ARG A 267 5.52 -19.75 4.57
N HIS A 268 6.56 -19.20 5.17
CA HIS A 268 6.41 -18.40 6.38
C HIS A 268 7.53 -17.38 6.54
N VAL A 269 7.27 -16.36 7.34
CA VAL A 269 8.25 -15.33 7.66
C VAL A 269 8.03 -14.85 9.09
N VAL A 270 9.15 -14.59 9.77
CA VAL A 270 9.18 -13.98 11.11
C VAL A 270 10.16 -12.81 11.13
N MET A 271 9.90 -11.83 11.98
CA MET A 271 10.77 -10.69 12.21
C MET A 271 11.52 -10.87 13.53
N PHE A 272 12.84 -11.02 13.45
CA PHE A 272 13.73 -11.19 14.59
C PHE A 272 13.73 -9.94 15.47
N GLU A 273 13.65 -10.11 16.79
CA GLU A 273 13.83 -9.03 17.75
C GLU A 273 15.19 -9.14 18.45
N LYS A 274 15.47 -10.28 19.10
CA LYS A 274 16.70 -10.46 19.89
C LYS A 274 17.05 -11.93 20.09
N TRP A 275 18.33 -12.21 20.32
CA TRP A 275 18.78 -13.50 20.83
C TRP A 275 18.36 -13.69 22.28
N ASP A 276 17.94 -14.90 22.64
CA ASP A 276 17.56 -15.20 24.02
C ASP A 276 18.78 -15.52 24.90
N ASN A 277 19.90 -15.91 24.28
CA ASN A 277 21.14 -16.25 24.98
C ASN A 277 22.37 -15.97 24.10
N PRO A 278 23.57 -15.76 24.70
CA PRO A 278 24.81 -15.48 23.97
C PRO A 278 25.27 -16.61 23.04
N ALA A 279 24.79 -17.85 23.25
CA ALA A 279 25.11 -18.98 22.39
C ALA A 279 24.23 -19.04 21.12
N HIS A 280 23.31 -18.08 20.94
CA HIS A 280 22.41 -17.96 19.79
C HIS A 280 21.60 -19.25 19.52
N THR A 281 21.18 -19.94 20.59
CA THR A 281 20.44 -21.22 20.48
C THR A 281 18.93 -21.05 20.33
N SER A 282 18.40 -19.87 20.64
CA SER A 282 17.02 -19.44 20.37
C SER A 282 16.93 -17.91 20.32
N TYR A 283 15.87 -17.39 19.72
CA TYR A 283 15.63 -15.96 19.62
C TYR A 283 14.16 -15.62 19.78
N THR A 284 13.87 -14.42 20.28
CA THR A 284 12.53 -13.86 20.32
C THR A 284 12.22 -13.15 19.01
N ALA A 285 11.03 -13.37 18.46
CA ALA A 285 10.58 -12.78 17.20
C ALA A 285 9.07 -12.53 17.15
N PHE A 286 8.69 -11.65 16.23
CA PHE A 286 7.31 -11.33 15.87
C PHE A 286 6.85 -12.15 14.66
N GLU A 287 5.63 -12.68 14.71
CA GLU A 287 5.03 -13.40 13.59
C GLU A 287 3.50 -13.26 13.53
N GLN A 288 2.92 -13.56 12.38
CA GLN A 288 1.47 -13.70 12.18
C GLN A 288 1.22 -15.12 11.70
N ARG A 289 0.64 -15.98 12.56
CA ARG A 289 0.59 -17.44 12.33
C ARG A 289 -0.82 -18.04 12.42
N GLY A 290 -1.05 -19.04 11.58
CA GLY A 290 -2.31 -19.79 11.54
C GLY A 290 -2.67 -20.40 12.89
N GLY A 291 -3.97 -20.38 13.23
CA GLY A 291 -4.48 -20.91 14.49
C GLY A 291 -4.21 -20.06 15.73
N HIS A 292 -3.54 -18.90 15.58
CA HIS A 292 -3.25 -18.00 16.70
C HIS A 292 -3.58 -16.54 16.37
N GLY A 293 -2.94 -15.97 15.36
CA GLY A 293 -2.88 -14.53 15.17
C GLY A 293 -1.46 -14.00 15.38
N THR A 294 -1.36 -12.70 15.61
CA THR A 294 -0.08 -12.04 15.89
C THR A 294 0.53 -12.60 17.16
N ASP A 295 1.81 -12.94 17.12
CA ASP A 295 2.51 -13.60 18.21
C ASP A 295 3.90 -12.99 18.41
N HIS A 296 4.42 -13.09 19.63
CA HIS A 296 5.74 -12.62 20.02
C HIS A 296 6.33 -13.65 20.98
N ARG A 297 7.24 -14.50 20.46
CA ARG A 297 7.70 -15.69 21.18
C ARG A 297 9.12 -16.10 20.82
N SER A 298 9.69 -16.96 21.66
CA SER A 298 10.97 -17.62 21.41
C SER A 298 10.83 -18.69 20.30
N LEU A 299 11.76 -18.68 19.34
CA LEU A 299 11.81 -19.49 18.13
C LEU A 299 13.23 -20.03 17.88
N THR A 300 13.32 -21.02 17.00
CA THR A 300 14.58 -21.64 16.56
C THR A 300 14.65 -21.82 15.03
N TYR A 301 13.79 -21.12 14.27
CA TYR A 301 13.82 -21.22 12.81
C TYR A 301 15.17 -20.72 12.26
N GLY A 302 15.69 -21.37 11.22
CA GLY A 302 16.98 -21.02 10.62
C GLY A 302 18.21 -21.40 11.45
N LEU A 303 18.05 -21.89 12.69
CA LEU A 303 19.18 -22.32 13.53
C LEU A 303 19.56 -23.79 13.26
N ASN A 304 18.54 -24.66 13.25
CA ASN A 304 18.73 -26.10 13.05
C ASN A 304 18.14 -26.60 11.72
N ASN A 305 17.28 -25.80 11.07
CA ASN A 305 16.63 -26.13 9.82
C ASN A 305 17.00 -25.10 8.73
N ASN A 306 17.60 -25.56 7.63
CA ASN A 306 18.08 -24.66 6.57
C ASN A 306 16.99 -24.13 5.64
N VAL A 307 15.71 -24.39 5.95
CA VAL A 307 14.57 -23.94 5.14
C VAL A 307 14.35 -22.44 5.30
N TYR A 308 14.50 -21.93 6.54
CA TYR A 308 14.47 -20.50 6.78
C TYR A 308 15.84 -19.89 6.51
N LYS A 309 15.87 -18.89 5.64
CA LYS A 309 17.08 -18.13 5.29
C LYS A 309 16.96 -16.72 5.90
N ALA A 310 18.07 -16.19 6.42
CA ALA A 310 18.09 -14.88 7.04
C ALA A 310 18.26 -13.77 6.00
N TYR A 311 17.49 -12.70 6.16
CA TYR A 311 17.46 -11.55 5.27
C TYR A 311 17.44 -10.24 6.05
N ARG A 312 18.17 -9.24 5.55
CA ARG A 312 18.17 -7.89 6.07
C ARG A 312 17.37 -6.96 5.15
N PRO A 313 16.31 -6.30 5.64
CA PRO A 313 15.64 -5.23 4.91
C PRO A 313 16.61 -4.12 4.51
N LEU A 314 16.53 -3.67 3.25
CA LEU A 314 17.40 -2.63 2.70
C LEU A 314 17.00 -1.22 3.11
N LYS A 315 15.78 -1.06 3.64
CA LYS A 315 15.20 0.21 4.05
C LYS A 315 15.77 0.74 5.37
N PHE A 316 16.35 -0.15 6.18
CA PHE A 316 16.98 0.23 7.43
C PHE A 316 18.20 1.11 7.16
N ASN A 317 18.18 2.31 7.73
CA ASN A 317 19.19 3.36 7.56
C ASN A 317 20.06 3.58 8.83
N ASP A 318 20.04 2.58 9.73
CA ASP A 318 20.80 2.53 10.99
C ASP A 318 22.05 1.64 10.93
#